data_AF-A0A3M1ELE4-F1
#
_entry.id   AF-A0A3M1ELE4-F1
#
_cell.length_a   1.000
_cell.length_b   1.000
_cell.length_c   1.000
_cell.angle_alpha   90.00
_cell.angle_beta   90.00
_cell.angle_gamma   90.00
#
_symmetry.space_group_name_H-M   'P 1'
#
loop_
_entity.id
_entity.type
_entity.pdbx_description
1 polymer ?
#
loop_
_entity_poly.entity_id
_entity_poly.type
_entity_poly.pdbx_seq_one_letter_code
_entity_poly.pdbx_strand_id
1 'polypeptide(L)'
;MTAHALPLALHYFRIPRPAWELLLVRLRQLGVQTVYTPLPWGFHEFADGKFDLTGQTTPRRDVVGFVETCTAMGLQVVLDLTPAPGADLLHGGLPGWLLHRHPEIQARNRQGDPLPAPTLEHPTFLKFVERWYGQVGQAFDATPAPGAPVQAQLSAIAPTPNYSEHVARVQWPIWLRKRYAEGGVEALNAAYAPPTPFRSVADVP
;
A
#
# COMPACT_ATOMS: atom_id res chain seq x y z
N MET A 1 -21.62 6.57 -25.24
CA MET A 1 -20.98 6.47 -23.91
C MET A 1 -20.91 4.99 -23.57
N THR A 2 -19.75 4.36 -23.69
CA THR A 2 -19.56 2.98 -23.23
C THR A 2 -19.53 3.00 -21.71
N ALA A 3 -20.52 2.40 -21.06
CA ALA A 3 -20.46 2.14 -19.63
C ALA A 3 -19.24 1.25 -19.37
N HIS A 4 -18.21 1.80 -18.73
CA HIS A 4 -17.09 0.99 -18.27
C HIS A 4 -17.63 0.05 -17.20
N ALA A 5 -17.71 -1.23 -17.53
CA ALA A 5 -18.06 -2.27 -16.57
C ALA A 5 -17.04 -2.20 -15.41
N LEU A 6 -17.53 -2.33 -14.18
CA LEU A 6 -16.67 -2.34 -13.00
C LEU A 6 -15.61 -3.45 -13.13
N PRO A 7 -14.35 -3.20 -12.75
CA PRO A 7 -13.32 -4.23 -12.74
C PRO A 7 -13.75 -5.42 -11.89
N LEU A 8 -13.43 -6.63 -12.34
CA LEU A 8 -13.64 -7.84 -11.56
C LEU A 8 -12.35 -8.23 -10.84
N ALA A 9 -12.44 -8.45 -9.52
CA ALA A 9 -11.29 -8.86 -8.72
C ALA A 9 -10.91 -10.32 -8.97
N LEU A 10 -9.65 -10.55 -9.37
CA LEU A 10 -9.06 -11.88 -9.51
C LEU A 10 -7.69 -11.90 -8.84
N HIS A 11 -7.57 -12.64 -7.73
CA HIS A 11 -6.32 -12.71 -6.97
C HIS A 11 -5.44 -13.83 -7.54
N TYR A 12 -4.63 -13.54 -8.56
CA TYR A 12 -3.83 -14.55 -9.27
C TYR A 12 -2.95 -15.37 -8.31
N PHE A 13 -2.39 -14.73 -7.28
CA PHE A 13 -1.56 -15.35 -6.26
C PHE A 13 -2.33 -16.35 -5.37
N ARG A 14 -3.67 -16.45 -5.45
CA ARG A 14 -4.50 -17.47 -4.79
C ARG A 14 -4.87 -18.63 -5.71
N ILE A 15 -4.54 -18.56 -6.99
CA ILE A 15 -4.95 -19.50 -8.02
C ILE A 15 -3.70 -20.20 -8.57
N PRO A 16 -3.71 -21.53 -8.76
CA PRO A 16 -2.62 -22.22 -9.44
C PRO A 16 -2.39 -21.63 -10.84
N ARG A 17 -1.14 -21.32 -11.19
CA ARG A 17 -0.77 -20.75 -12.49
C ARG A 17 -1.45 -21.42 -13.70
N PRO A 18 -1.49 -22.77 -13.82
CA PRO A 18 -2.12 -23.42 -14.97
C PRO A 18 -3.63 -23.13 -15.13
N ALA A 19 -4.31 -22.66 -14.09
CA ALA A 19 -5.73 -22.36 -14.13
C ALA A 19 -6.04 -20.91 -14.54
N TRP A 20 -5.05 -20.02 -14.63
CA TRP A 20 -5.28 -18.61 -14.94
C TRP A 20 -5.96 -18.42 -16.30
N GLU A 21 -5.42 -19.04 -17.35
CA GLU A 21 -5.95 -18.90 -18.71
C GLU A 21 -7.42 -19.34 -18.81
N LEU A 22 -7.76 -20.50 -18.24
CA LEU A 22 -9.14 -20.99 -18.21
C LEU A 22 -10.09 -19.99 -17.53
N LEU A 23 -9.67 -19.38 -16.42
CA LEU A 23 -10.48 -18.39 -15.72
C LEU A 23 -10.61 -17.09 -16.52
N LEU A 24 -9.53 -16.59 -17.10
CA LEU A 24 -9.55 -15.38 -17.92
C LEU A 24 -10.43 -15.55 -19.18
N VAL A 25 -10.42 -16.72 -19.81
CA VAL A 25 -11.35 -17.07 -20.91
C VAL A 25 -12.80 -17.00 -20.44
N ARG A 26 -13.12 -17.54 -19.26
CA ARG A 26 -14.48 -17.45 -18.70
C ARG A 26 -14.88 -16.01 -18.38
N LEU A 27 -13.97 -15.20 -17.83
CA LEU A 27 -14.23 -13.78 -17.57
C LEU A 27 -14.53 -13.02 -18.87
N ARG A 28 -13.76 -13.28 -19.93
CA ARG A 28 -14.01 -12.73 -21.28
C ARG A 28 -15.39 -13.12 -21.81
N GLN A 29 -15.78 -14.40 -21.67
CA GLN A 29 -17.11 -14.88 -22.09
C GLN A 29 -18.25 -14.22 -21.31
N LEU A 30 -18.01 -13.81 -20.07
CA LEU A 30 -18.95 -13.05 -19.24
C LEU A 30 -18.95 -11.54 -19.55
N GLY A 31 -18.18 -11.07 -20.53
CA GLY A 31 -18.11 -9.67 -20.93
C GLY A 31 -17.20 -8.81 -20.05
N VAL A 32 -16.36 -9.40 -19.19
CA VAL A 32 -15.38 -8.67 -18.39
C VAL A 32 -14.29 -8.10 -19.29
N GLN A 33 -13.98 -6.81 -19.09
CA GLN A 33 -12.94 -6.08 -19.85
C GLN A 33 -11.72 -5.74 -19.00
N THR A 34 -11.90 -5.63 -17.68
CA THR A 34 -10.87 -5.18 -16.75
C THR A 34 -10.80 -6.11 -15.55
N VAL A 35 -9.59 -6.56 -15.25
CA VAL A 35 -9.27 -7.38 -14.08
C VAL A 35 -8.59 -6.49 -13.04
N TYR A 36 -9.08 -6.52 -11.81
CA TYR A 36 -8.41 -5.94 -10.66
C TYR A 36 -7.64 -7.01 -9.91
N THR A 37 -6.40 -6.73 -9.51
CA THR A 37 -5.64 -7.65 -8.65
C THR A 37 -4.74 -6.90 -7.67
N PRO A 38 -4.77 -7.22 -6.37
CA PRO A 38 -3.80 -6.68 -5.43
C PRO A 38 -2.44 -7.35 -5.62
N LEU A 39 -1.37 -6.62 -5.29
CA LEU A 39 0.00 -7.11 -5.27
C LEU A 39 0.51 -7.17 -3.82
N PRO A 40 0.33 -8.31 -3.10
CA PRO A 40 0.69 -8.38 -1.69
C PRO A 40 2.21 -8.32 -1.52
N TRP A 41 2.73 -7.19 -1.05
CA TRP A 41 4.16 -6.96 -0.90
C TRP A 41 4.86 -8.09 -0.14
N GLY A 42 4.36 -8.50 1.02
CA GLY A 42 4.93 -9.58 1.82
C GLY A 42 4.87 -10.96 1.18
N PHE A 43 4.02 -11.17 0.18
CA PHE A 43 4.02 -12.41 -0.60
C PHE A 43 5.18 -12.42 -1.60
N HIS A 44 5.49 -11.29 -2.23
CA HIS A 44 6.56 -11.16 -3.22
C HIS A 44 7.93 -10.89 -2.60
N GLU A 45 8.00 -10.13 -1.51
CA GLU A 45 9.21 -9.98 -0.69
C GLU A 45 9.17 -10.95 0.50
N PHE A 46 9.44 -12.21 0.19
CA PHE A 46 9.26 -13.33 1.13
C PHE A 46 10.30 -13.38 2.24
N ALA A 47 11.42 -12.67 2.07
CA ALA A 47 12.38 -12.34 3.11
C ALA A 47 13.00 -10.97 2.78
N ASP A 48 13.58 -10.30 3.76
CA ASP A 48 14.18 -8.97 3.57
C ASP A 48 15.20 -8.98 2.41
N GLY A 49 14.92 -8.19 1.38
CA GLY A 49 15.73 -8.08 0.17
C GLY A 49 15.57 -9.23 -0.83
N LYS A 50 14.70 -10.21 -0.57
CA LYS A 50 14.44 -11.35 -1.46
C LYS A 50 13.08 -11.23 -2.12
N PHE A 51 13.09 -10.83 -3.39
CA PHE A 51 11.90 -10.61 -4.20
C PHE A 51 11.70 -11.74 -5.20
N ASP A 52 10.44 -12.07 -5.47
CA ASP A 52 10.05 -12.90 -6.60
C ASP A 52 8.74 -12.37 -7.20
N LEU A 53 8.84 -11.81 -8.40
CA LEU A 53 7.74 -11.24 -9.18
C LEU A 53 7.51 -12.01 -10.49
N THR A 54 8.37 -12.99 -10.79
CA THR A 54 8.37 -13.79 -12.02
C THR A 54 8.11 -15.27 -11.76
N GLY A 55 7.79 -15.63 -10.51
CA GLY A 55 7.44 -16.98 -10.07
C GLY A 55 8.61 -17.97 -9.97
N GLN A 56 9.83 -17.49 -9.79
CA GLN A 56 11.03 -18.35 -9.69
C GLN A 56 11.03 -19.26 -8.46
N THR A 57 10.48 -18.76 -7.35
CA THR A 57 10.40 -19.51 -6.08
C THR A 57 9.07 -20.24 -5.93
N THR A 58 8.00 -19.72 -6.54
CA THR A 58 6.72 -20.41 -6.67
C THR A 58 5.94 -19.84 -7.86
N PRO A 59 5.28 -20.67 -8.69
CA PRO A 59 4.53 -20.19 -9.86
C PRO A 59 3.44 -19.16 -9.54
N ARG A 60 2.97 -19.12 -8.29
CA ARG A 60 1.95 -18.17 -7.82
C ARG A 60 2.47 -16.74 -7.63
N ARG A 61 3.81 -16.55 -7.62
CA ARG A 61 4.47 -15.24 -7.50
C ARG A 61 4.73 -14.56 -8.85
N ASP A 62 4.35 -15.18 -9.96
CA ASP A 62 4.57 -14.59 -11.28
C ASP A 62 3.47 -13.58 -11.64
N VAL A 63 3.59 -12.37 -11.11
CA VAL A 63 2.70 -11.26 -11.47
C VAL A 63 2.93 -10.82 -12.91
N VAL A 64 4.18 -10.86 -13.38
CA VAL A 64 4.56 -10.44 -14.73
C VAL A 64 3.85 -11.31 -15.75
N GLY A 65 3.98 -12.64 -15.64
CA GLY A 65 3.30 -13.58 -16.52
C GLY A 65 1.78 -13.54 -16.41
N PHE A 66 1.22 -13.22 -15.22
CA PHE A 66 -0.23 -13.00 -15.09
C PHE A 66 -0.70 -11.79 -15.91
N VAL A 67 0.02 -10.67 -15.83
CA VAL A 67 -0.29 -9.45 -16.59
C VAL A 67 -0.11 -9.64 -18.09
N GLU A 68 0.95 -10.36 -18.50
CA GLU A 68 1.17 -10.77 -19.89
C GLU A 68 0.00 -11.61 -20.42
N THR A 69 -0.46 -12.60 -19.63
CA THR A 69 -1.59 -13.46 -20.00
C THR A 69 -2.88 -12.64 -20.17
N CYS A 70 -3.16 -11.71 -19.25
CA CYS A 70 -4.31 -10.80 -19.38
C CYS A 70 -4.21 -9.96 -20.65
N THR A 71 -3.04 -9.39 -20.91
CA THR A 71 -2.77 -8.55 -22.09
C THR A 71 -2.98 -9.32 -23.39
N ALA A 72 -2.43 -10.54 -23.48
CA ALA A 72 -2.58 -11.40 -24.66
C ALA A 72 -4.05 -11.73 -24.97
N MET A 73 -4.90 -11.73 -23.94
CA MET A 73 -6.35 -11.95 -24.07
C MET A 73 -7.15 -10.66 -24.28
N GLY A 74 -6.49 -9.51 -24.40
CA GLY A 74 -7.12 -8.20 -24.55
C GLY A 74 -7.90 -7.76 -23.30
N LEU A 75 -7.48 -8.18 -22.10
CA LEU A 75 -7.99 -7.70 -20.83
C LEU A 75 -7.11 -6.55 -20.32
N GLN A 76 -7.74 -5.50 -19.80
CA GLN A 76 -7.06 -4.47 -19.03
C GLN A 76 -6.76 -4.97 -17.62
N VAL A 77 -5.67 -4.50 -17.02
CA VAL A 77 -5.31 -4.86 -15.64
C VAL A 77 -5.21 -3.60 -14.78
N VAL A 78 -5.92 -3.61 -13.66
CA VAL A 78 -5.69 -2.69 -12.54
C VAL A 78 -4.88 -3.46 -11.49
N LEU A 79 -3.60 -3.10 -11.37
CA LEU A 79 -2.69 -3.66 -10.38
C LEU A 79 -2.67 -2.74 -9.16
N ASP A 80 -3.16 -3.22 -8.01
CA ASP A 80 -3.13 -2.45 -6.76
C ASP A 80 -1.80 -2.66 -6.04
N LEU A 81 -1.01 -1.58 -6.03
CA LEU A 81 0.35 -1.53 -5.48
C LEU A 81 0.39 -1.04 -4.03
N THR A 82 -0.77 -0.85 -3.39
CA THR A 82 -0.83 -0.37 -2.00
C THR A 82 0.01 -1.29 -1.10
N PRO A 83 1.00 -0.76 -0.33
CA PRO A 83 1.91 -1.58 0.50
C PRO A 83 1.19 -2.42 1.56
N ALA A 84 -0.06 -2.10 1.88
CA ALA A 84 -0.96 -2.89 2.72
C ALA A 84 -2.41 -2.79 2.18
N PRO A 85 -2.79 -3.53 1.12
CA PRO A 85 -4.03 -3.27 0.40
C PRO A 85 -5.29 -3.73 1.15
N GLY A 86 -5.19 -4.61 2.15
CA GLY A 86 -6.38 -5.08 2.85
C GLY A 86 -6.14 -6.13 3.93
N ALA A 87 -7.08 -6.21 4.87
CA ALA A 87 -7.04 -7.12 6.03
C ALA A 87 -7.26 -8.61 5.67
N ASP A 88 -7.74 -8.92 4.46
CA ASP A 88 -7.89 -10.30 3.98
C ASP A 88 -6.56 -10.94 3.56
N LEU A 89 -5.48 -10.18 3.57
CA LEU A 89 -4.12 -10.64 3.31
C LEU A 89 -3.36 -10.87 4.61
N LEU A 90 -2.46 -11.85 4.61
CA LEU A 90 -1.56 -12.09 5.73
C LEU A 90 -0.75 -10.82 6.03
N HIS A 91 -0.76 -10.38 7.29
CA HIS A 91 -0.18 -9.11 7.75
C HIS A 91 -0.65 -7.87 6.96
N GLY A 92 -1.90 -7.89 6.46
CA GLY A 92 -2.44 -6.80 5.66
C GLY A 92 -1.80 -6.64 4.27
N GLY A 93 -0.94 -7.59 3.87
CA GLY A 93 -0.12 -7.51 2.67
C GLY A 93 1.33 -7.07 2.92
N LEU A 94 1.69 -6.66 4.14
CA LEU A 94 3.06 -6.29 4.49
C LEU A 94 3.97 -7.52 4.65
N PRO A 95 5.29 -7.38 4.45
CA PRO A 95 6.23 -8.43 4.80
C PRO A 95 6.22 -8.71 6.31
N GLY A 96 6.05 -9.98 6.70
CA GLY A 96 5.96 -10.36 8.11
C GLY A 96 7.22 -10.06 8.93
N TRP A 97 8.37 -9.92 8.27
CA TRP A 97 9.63 -9.55 8.90
C TRP A 97 9.74 -8.05 9.21
N LEU A 98 8.96 -7.20 8.55
CA LEU A 98 9.18 -5.75 8.51
C LEU A 98 9.00 -5.10 9.89
N LEU A 99 7.82 -5.24 10.49
CA LEU A 99 7.53 -4.64 11.80
C LEU A 99 8.36 -5.27 12.93
N HIS A 100 8.71 -6.56 12.81
CA HIS A 100 9.55 -7.24 13.79
C HIS A 100 10.99 -6.74 13.79
N ARG A 101 11.57 -6.51 12.59
CA ARG A 101 12.95 -6.01 12.47
C ARG A 101 13.06 -4.49 12.68
N HIS A 102 11.97 -3.77 12.45
CA HIS A 102 11.90 -2.32 12.54
C HIS A 102 10.78 -1.86 13.49
N PRO A 103 10.86 -2.17 14.80
CA PRO A 103 9.82 -1.79 15.75
C PRO A 103 9.62 -0.27 15.86
N GLU A 104 10.60 0.55 15.46
CA GLU A 104 10.52 2.00 15.41
C GLU A 104 9.47 2.52 14.42
N ILE A 105 9.16 1.75 13.36
CA ILE A 105 8.15 2.14 12.38
C ILE A 105 6.75 1.72 12.81
N GLN A 106 6.60 0.91 13.86
CA GLN A 106 5.30 0.37 14.26
C GLN A 106 4.41 1.47 14.85
N ALA A 107 3.18 1.54 14.35
CA ALA A 107 2.16 2.43 14.92
C ALA A 107 1.84 2.03 16.36
N ARG A 108 1.43 3.00 17.18
CA ARG A 108 1.09 2.78 18.59
C ARG A 108 -0.29 3.31 18.93
N ASN A 109 -0.99 2.63 19.81
CA ASN A 109 -2.23 3.16 20.39
C ASN A 109 -1.91 4.27 21.41
N ARG A 110 -2.96 4.86 22.01
CA ARG A 110 -2.81 5.94 23.00
C ARG A 110 -2.03 5.52 24.26
N GLN A 111 -2.09 4.25 24.64
CA GLN A 111 -1.39 3.68 25.79
C GLN A 111 0.09 3.37 25.49
N GLY A 112 0.49 3.47 24.22
CA GLY A 112 1.83 3.14 23.76
C GLY A 112 2.00 1.69 23.30
N ASP A 113 0.94 0.88 23.30
CA ASP A 113 1.01 -0.51 22.83
C ASP A 113 1.19 -0.56 21.30
N PRO A 114 1.98 -1.52 20.80
CA PRO A 114 2.22 -1.68 19.37
C PRO A 114 0.95 -2.15 18.64
N LEU A 115 0.70 -1.57 17.46
CA LEU A 115 -0.36 -1.97 16.53
C LEU A 115 0.23 -2.78 15.36
N PRO A 116 -0.54 -3.68 14.73
CA PRO A 116 -0.08 -4.47 13.58
C PRO A 116 -0.07 -3.64 12.27
N ALA A 117 0.39 -2.38 12.34
CA ALA A 117 0.44 -1.45 11.23
C ALA A 117 1.69 -0.55 11.34
N PRO A 118 2.28 -0.12 10.23
CA PRO A 118 3.35 0.87 10.23
C PRO A 118 2.80 2.29 10.41
N THR A 119 3.65 3.18 10.90
CA THR A 119 3.53 4.63 10.72
C THR A 119 3.90 4.94 9.28
N LEU A 120 2.89 5.24 8.45
CA LEU A 120 3.00 5.31 6.98
C LEU A 120 4.02 6.35 6.51
N GLU A 121 4.21 7.39 7.28
CA GLU A 121 5.07 8.52 6.95
C GLU A 121 6.46 8.41 7.57
N HIS A 122 6.72 7.34 8.34
CA HIS A 122 8.02 7.14 8.96
C HIS A 122 9.08 6.97 7.87
N PRO A 123 10.20 7.73 7.89
CA PRO A 123 11.21 7.69 6.83
C PRO A 123 11.76 6.29 6.54
N THR A 124 11.97 5.48 7.58
CA THR A 124 12.37 4.07 7.42
C THR A 124 11.34 3.25 6.65
N PHE A 125 10.05 3.41 6.94
CA PHE A 125 9.00 2.70 6.20
C PHE A 125 8.96 3.15 4.73
N LEU A 126 9.05 4.46 4.49
CA LEU A 126 9.08 5.02 3.13
C LEU A 126 10.25 4.49 2.29
N LYS A 127 11.43 4.27 2.89
CA LYS A 127 12.58 3.63 2.20
C LYS A 127 12.27 2.20 1.75
N PHE A 128 11.55 1.44 2.57
CA PHE A 128 11.14 0.09 2.20
C PHE A 128 10.06 0.09 1.11
N VAL A 129 9.12 1.04 1.17
CA VAL A 129 8.12 1.25 0.09
C VAL A 129 8.79 1.63 -1.22
N GLU A 130 9.78 2.53 -1.18
CA GLU A 130 10.57 2.92 -2.35
C GLU A 130 11.32 1.73 -2.95
N ARG A 131 11.97 0.91 -2.10
CA ARG A 131 12.61 -0.34 -2.53
C ARG A 131 11.61 -1.28 -3.19
N TRP A 132 10.44 -1.45 -2.59
CA TRP A 132 9.37 -2.30 -3.11
C TRP A 132 8.91 -1.84 -4.50
N TYR A 133 8.58 -0.55 -4.67
CA TYR A 133 8.18 -0.01 -5.97
C TYR A 133 9.30 -0.08 -7.00
N GLY A 134 10.56 0.12 -6.60
CA GLY A 134 11.71 -0.07 -7.47
C GLY A 134 11.82 -1.50 -8.01
N GLN A 135 11.57 -2.51 -7.17
CA GLN A 135 11.57 -3.91 -7.59
C GLN A 135 10.39 -4.25 -8.52
N VAL A 136 9.20 -3.70 -8.25
CA VAL A 136 8.04 -3.84 -9.13
C VAL A 136 8.35 -3.23 -10.50
N GLY A 137 8.86 -2.00 -10.54
CA GLY A 137 9.24 -1.31 -11.78
C GLY A 137 10.26 -2.13 -12.59
N GLN A 138 11.34 -2.58 -11.94
CA GLN A 138 12.37 -3.42 -12.59
C GLN A 138 11.79 -4.71 -13.19
N ALA A 139 10.84 -5.36 -12.52
CA ALA A 139 10.23 -6.58 -13.02
C ALA A 139 9.38 -6.34 -14.28
N PHE A 140 8.69 -5.20 -14.39
CA PHE A 140 7.86 -4.87 -15.55
C PHE A 140 8.65 -4.21 -16.69
N ASP A 141 9.73 -3.47 -16.41
CA ASP A 141 10.61 -2.89 -17.44
C ASP A 141 11.38 -3.97 -18.22
N ALA A 142 11.61 -5.13 -17.61
CA ALA A 142 12.26 -6.28 -18.26
C ALA A 142 11.34 -6.98 -19.29
N THR A 143 10.09 -6.55 -19.40
CA THR A 143 9.06 -7.18 -20.25
C THR A 143 8.70 -6.28 -21.44
N PRO A 144 8.48 -6.85 -22.65
CA PRO A 144 7.97 -6.06 -23.78
C PRO A 144 6.65 -5.36 -23.42
N ALA A 145 6.53 -4.08 -23.76
CA ALA A 145 5.37 -3.26 -23.38
C ALA A 145 4.06 -3.96 -23.76
N PRO A 146 3.16 -4.24 -22.80
CA PRO A 146 1.90 -4.90 -23.10
C PRO A 146 1.07 -4.05 -24.06
N GLY A 147 0.48 -4.69 -25.08
CA GLY A 147 -0.40 -4.03 -26.04
C GLY A 147 -1.71 -3.49 -25.44
N ALA A 148 -1.99 -3.80 -24.17
CA ALA A 148 -3.12 -3.30 -23.39
C ALA A 148 -2.62 -2.52 -22.15
N PRO A 149 -3.30 -1.44 -21.73
CA PRO A 149 -2.84 -0.61 -20.62
C PRO A 149 -2.92 -1.36 -19.29
N VAL A 150 -1.80 -1.35 -18.56
CA VAL A 150 -1.75 -1.71 -17.13
C VAL A 150 -1.89 -0.42 -16.34
N GLN A 151 -2.88 -0.37 -15.45
CA GLN A 151 -3.08 0.76 -14.55
C GLN A 151 -2.58 0.38 -13.16
N ALA A 152 -1.72 1.23 -12.59
CA ALA A 152 -1.34 1.13 -11.20
C ALA A 152 -2.36 1.89 -10.33
N GLN A 153 -2.87 1.24 -9.28
CA GLN A 153 -3.74 1.87 -8.30
C GLN A 153 -3.06 1.94 -6.94
N LEU A 154 -3.26 3.06 -6.23
CA LEU A 154 -2.99 3.20 -4.80
C LEU A 154 -4.31 3.47 -4.09
N SER A 155 -4.73 2.53 -3.26
CA SER A 155 -5.94 2.60 -2.44
C SER A 155 -5.66 3.34 -1.13
N ALA A 156 -6.71 3.93 -0.55
CA ALA A 156 -6.61 4.50 0.79
C ALA A 156 -6.32 3.40 1.81
N ILE A 157 -5.25 3.56 2.60
CA ILE A 157 -4.99 2.72 3.75
C ILE A 157 -5.93 3.18 4.88
N ALA A 158 -6.66 2.25 5.49
CA ALA A 158 -7.62 2.58 6.55
C ALA A 158 -6.93 3.39 7.66
N PRO A 159 -7.52 4.52 8.09
CA PRO A 159 -6.91 5.38 9.10
C PRO A 159 -6.81 4.61 10.41
N THR A 160 -5.58 4.32 10.82
CA THR A 160 -5.29 3.71 12.11
C THR A 160 -4.85 4.82 13.07
N PRO A 161 -5.53 5.02 14.21
CA PRO A 161 -5.06 5.97 15.22
C PRO A 161 -3.62 5.66 15.59
N ASN A 162 -2.74 6.65 15.41
CA ASN A 162 -1.31 6.45 15.54
C ASN A 162 -0.69 7.49 16.47
N TYR A 163 -0.22 7.03 17.63
CA TYR A 163 0.45 7.82 18.66
C TYR A 163 1.94 7.46 18.75
N SER A 164 2.52 6.92 17.67
CA SER A 164 3.96 6.66 17.62
C SER A 164 4.75 7.93 17.87
N GLU A 165 5.99 7.77 18.36
CA GLU A 165 6.86 8.89 18.67
C GLU A 165 7.08 9.81 17.46
N HIS A 166 7.19 9.23 16.27
CA HIS A 166 7.32 9.99 15.03
C HIS A 166 6.09 10.89 14.77
N VAL A 167 4.87 10.38 14.94
CA VAL A 167 3.66 11.19 14.79
C VAL A 167 3.63 12.28 15.87
N ALA A 168 3.79 11.89 17.13
CA ALA A 168 3.59 12.79 18.28
C ALA A 168 4.65 13.90 18.36
N ARG A 169 5.91 13.62 18.01
CA ARG A 169 7.03 14.56 18.16
C ARG A 169 7.43 15.26 16.87
N VAL A 170 7.14 14.68 15.70
CA VAL A 170 7.58 15.22 14.41
C VAL A 170 6.38 15.70 13.60
N GLN A 171 5.48 14.79 13.25
CA GLN A 171 4.46 15.11 12.25
C GLN A 171 3.36 16.03 12.78
N TRP A 172 2.82 15.74 13.96
CA TRP A 172 1.75 16.52 14.54
C TRP A 172 2.20 17.96 14.83
N PRO A 173 3.39 18.22 15.42
CA PRO A 173 3.90 19.58 15.54
C PRO A 173 4.11 20.29 14.20
N ILE A 174 4.61 19.62 13.17
CA ILE A 174 4.75 20.20 11.82
C ILE A 174 3.38 20.57 11.25
N TRP A 175 2.39 19.68 11.37
CA TRP A 175 1.04 19.93 10.89
C TRP A 175 0.40 21.11 11.62
N LEU A 176 0.50 21.17 12.95
CA LEU A 176 -0.02 22.28 13.75
C LEU A 176 0.58 23.62 13.32
N ARG A 177 1.90 23.69 13.15
CA ARG A 177 2.59 24.90 12.70
C ARG A 177 2.17 25.34 11.30
N LYS A 178 1.89 24.39 10.39
CA LYS A 178 1.39 24.70 9.05
C LYS A 178 -0.07 25.14 9.07
N ARG A 179 -0.92 24.43 9.82
CA ARG A 179 -2.38 24.65 9.87
C ARG A 179 -2.76 25.96 10.54
N TYR A 180 -1.99 26.34 11.57
CA TYR A 180 -2.16 27.54 12.39
C TYR A 180 -0.95 28.49 12.20
N ALA A 181 -0.38 28.51 11.00
CA ALA A 181 0.73 29.42 10.68
C ALA A 181 0.34 30.88 10.91
N GLU A 182 -0.91 31.22 10.59
CA GLU A 182 -1.54 32.51 10.90
C GLU A 182 -2.26 32.43 12.25
N GLY A 183 -1.92 33.32 13.17
CA GLY A 183 -2.52 33.39 14.51
C GLY A 183 -2.00 32.36 15.53
N GLY A 184 -1.11 31.44 15.13
CA GLY A 184 -0.33 30.62 16.05
C GLY A 184 -1.15 29.89 17.12
N VAL A 185 -0.69 29.98 18.37
CA VAL A 185 -1.35 29.31 19.51
C VAL A 185 -2.71 29.91 19.84
N GLU A 186 -2.96 31.19 19.51
CA GLU A 186 -4.25 31.83 19.73
C GLU A 186 -5.31 31.27 18.79
N ALA A 187 -4.98 31.13 17.50
CA ALA A 187 -5.85 30.49 16.52
C ALA A 187 -6.10 29.02 16.87
N LEU A 188 -5.09 28.31 17.39
CA LEU A 188 -5.25 26.95 17.90
C LEU A 188 -6.22 26.90 19.10
N ASN A 189 -6.05 27.78 20.09
CA ASN A 189 -6.93 27.86 21.25
C ASN A 189 -8.37 28.26 20.87
N ALA A 190 -8.54 29.15 19.90
CA ALA A 190 -9.86 29.53 19.39
C ALA A 190 -10.55 28.35 18.69
N ALA A 191 -9.81 27.52 17.95
CA ALA A 191 -10.36 26.38 17.23
C ALA A 191 -10.82 25.24 18.14
N TYR A 192 -10.10 24.98 19.23
CA TYR A 192 -10.35 23.83 20.10
C TYR A 192 -11.00 24.18 21.44
N ALA A 193 -10.99 25.46 21.85
CA ALA A 193 -11.50 25.96 23.12
C ALA A 193 -11.23 25.01 24.32
N PRO A 194 -9.96 24.61 24.54
CA PRO A 194 -9.65 23.64 25.59
C PRO A 194 -9.93 24.23 26.98
N PRO A 195 -10.25 23.39 28.00
CA PRO A 195 -10.45 23.86 29.38
C PRO A 195 -9.25 24.61 29.96
N THR A 196 -8.05 24.33 29.46
CA THR A 196 -6.82 25.06 29.75
C THR A 196 -6.15 25.44 28.43
N PRO A 197 -5.88 26.73 28.15
CA PRO A 197 -5.27 27.15 26.90
C PRO A 197 -3.92 26.46 26.66
N PHE A 198 -3.71 25.99 25.44
CA PHE A 198 -2.41 25.56 24.95
C PHE A 198 -1.42 26.74 24.98
N ARG A 199 -0.15 26.44 25.19
CA ARG A 199 0.95 27.41 25.23
C ARG A 199 2.06 26.99 24.27
N SER A 200 2.85 27.95 23.80
CA SER A 200 4.04 27.61 23.02
C SER A 200 5.05 26.92 23.93
N VAL A 201 5.81 25.96 23.38
CA VAL A 201 6.90 25.31 24.12
C VAL A 201 7.99 26.31 24.51
N ALA A 202 8.13 27.41 23.76
CA ALA A 202 9.04 28.51 24.09
C ALA A 202 8.62 29.30 25.35
N ASP A 203 7.37 29.19 25.77
CA ASP A 203 6.81 29.90 26.94
C ASP A 203 6.81 29.03 28.20
N VAL A 204 7.32 27.79 28.11
CA VAL A 204 7.46 26.87 29.24
C VAL A 204 8.87 27.05 29.81
N PRO A 205 9.00 27.50 31.07
CA PRO A 205 10.30 27.77 31.70
C PRO A 205 11.17 26.52 31.91
#